data_AF-A0A7U2ND81-F1
#
_entry.id   AF-A0A7U2ND81-F1
#
_cell.length_a   1.000
_cell.length_b   1.000
_cell.length_c   1.000
_cell.angle_alpha   90.00
_cell.angle_beta   90.00
_cell.angle_gamma   90.00
#
_symmetry.space_group_name_H-M   'P 1'
#
loop_
_entity.id
_entity.type
_entity.pdbx_description
1 polymer ?
#
loop_
_entity_poly.entity_id
_entity_poly.type
_entity_poly.pdbx_seq_one_letter_code
_entity_poly.pdbx_strand_id
1 'polypeptide(L)'
;MNNKNYLCILLFFLITFTTFAQNKVGCGVKLSQKEEVLFRQSLPKLENFKNKANKSPTALPYVIPVVFHILTDGAASFTKADMKCRIDDALQIANKDFNGLFPGFLTTDPRFNSVKSKMDIQFVMATVDPTGNLMETPGLDWHPEAHIIDGYNPAI
;
A
#
# COMPACT_ATOMS: atom_id res chain seq x y z
N MET A 1 50.81 24.39 -4.16
CA MET A 1 49.44 24.39 -3.60
C MET A 1 49.50 24.98 -2.21
N ASN A 2 48.78 26.09 -1.97
CA ASN A 2 48.89 26.86 -0.73
C ASN A 2 48.08 26.19 0.40
N ASN A 3 48.51 26.37 1.66
CA ASN A 3 47.84 25.82 2.85
C ASN A 3 46.35 26.21 2.96
N LYS A 4 45.94 27.32 2.35
CA LYS A 4 44.54 27.74 2.23
C LYS A 4 43.68 26.78 1.40
N ASN A 5 44.26 26.11 0.40
CA ASN A 5 43.53 25.19 -0.47
C ASN A 5 43.24 23.86 0.24
N TYR A 6 44.10 23.44 1.18
CA TYR A 6 43.86 22.26 2.02
C TYR A 6 42.72 22.49 3.01
N LEU A 7 42.62 23.70 3.59
CA LEU A 7 41.54 24.05 4.51
C LEU A 7 40.16 23.97 3.81
N CYS A 8 40.04 24.46 2.58
CA CYS A 8 38.80 24.37 1.81
C CYS A 8 38.43 22.92 1.46
N ILE A 9 39.40 22.08 1.12
CA ILE A 9 39.15 20.65 0.81
C ILE A 9 38.72 19.89 2.07
N LEU A 10 39.31 20.19 3.22
CA LEU A 10 38.97 19.57 4.50
C LEU A 10 37.56 19.96 4.96
N LEU A 11 37.15 21.21 4.73
CA LEU A 11 35.79 21.68 4.99
C LEU A 11 34.76 20.98 4.08
N PHE A 12 35.10 20.75 2.81
CA PHE A 12 34.23 20.06 1.85
C PHE A 12 34.03 18.58 2.21
N PHE A 13 35.05 17.93 2.79
CA PHE A 13 34.96 16.55 3.28
C PHE A 13 34.15 16.41 4.58
N LEU A 14 34.01 17.46 5.40
CA LEU A 14 33.18 17.41 6.61
C LEU A 14 31.67 17.50 6.33
N ILE A 15 31.27 18.11 5.22
CA ILE A 15 29.86 18.35 4.89
C ILE A 15 29.17 17.07 4.34
N THR A 16 29.94 16.13 3.78
CA THR A 16 29.42 14.88 3.20
C THR A 16 28.99 13.83 4.24
N PHE A 17 29.28 14.02 5.52
CA PHE A 17 28.90 13.09 6.60
C PHE A 17 27.50 13.30 7.18
N THR A 18 26.73 14.29 6.68
CA THR A 18 25.35 14.52 7.13
C THR A 18 24.31 13.99 6.13
N THR A 19 24.52 12.79 5.61
CA THR A 19 23.46 12.07 4.88
C THR A 19 22.66 11.26 5.90
N PHE A 20 21.52 11.79 6.33
CA PHE A 20 20.56 11.01 7.12
C PHE A 20 20.05 9.83 6.28
N ALA A 21 20.21 8.63 6.84
CA ALA A 21 19.72 7.39 6.26
C ALA A 21 18.18 7.37 6.22
N GLN A 22 17.64 6.68 5.21
CA GLN A 22 16.22 6.59 4.90
C GLN A 22 15.35 6.28 6.13
N ASN A 23 14.23 7.00 6.27
CA ASN A 23 13.21 6.67 7.25
C ASN A 23 12.79 5.21 7.06
N LYS A 24 12.85 4.41 8.13
CA LYS A 24 12.37 3.04 8.10
C LYS A 24 10.86 3.08 7.84
N VAL A 25 10.42 2.44 6.76
CA VAL A 25 8.98 2.24 6.51
C VAL A 25 8.46 1.31 7.61
N GLY A 26 7.65 1.85 8.51
CA GLY A 26 6.94 1.09 9.54
C GLY A 26 5.80 0.30 8.92
N CYS A 27 5.47 -0.85 9.52
CA CYS A 27 4.31 -1.64 9.12
C CYS A 27 3.63 -2.19 10.38
N GLY A 28 2.42 -1.72 10.67
CA GLY A 28 1.65 -2.06 11.87
C GLY A 28 1.08 -3.47 11.91
N VAL A 29 1.50 -4.37 11.01
CA VAL A 29 1.03 -5.77 10.95
C VAL A 29 1.85 -6.72 11.82
N LYS A 30 2.82 -6.21 12.59
CA LYS A 30 3.61 -7.03 13.50
C LYS A 30 2.74 -7.48 14.68
N LEU A 31 2.31 -8.73 14.62
CA LEU A 31 1.53 -9.35 15.69
C LEU A 31 2.38 -9.48 16.96
N SER A 32 1.76 -9.22 18.12
CA SER A 32 2.29 -9.66 19.41
C SER A 32 2.28 -11.19 19.49
N GLN A 33 3.05 -11.76 20.42
CA GLN A 33 3.10 -13.21 20.61
C GLN A 33 1.71 -13.83 20.87
N LYS A 34 0.85 -13.12 21.62
CA LYS A 34 -0.53 -13.56 21.89
C LYS A 34 -1.37 -13.56 20.61
N GLU A 35 -1.28 -12.52 19.80
CA GLU A 35 -2.01 -12.41 18.54
C GLU A 35 -1.51 -13.44 17.52
N GLU A 36 -0.21 -13.74 17.49
CA GLU A 36 0.36 -14.77 16.63
C GLU A 36 -0.19 -16.16 16.98
N VAL A 37 -0.31 -16.49 18.28
CA VAL A 37 -0.92 -17.75 18.72
C VAL A 37 -2.38 -17.84 18.27
N LEU A 38 -3.15 -16.77 18.44
CA LEU A 38 -4.56 -16.71 18.00
C LEU A 38 -4.69 -16.84 16.47
N PHE A 39 -3.83 -16.16 15.72
CA PHE A 39 -3.78 -16.27 14.27
C PHE A 39 -3.48 -17.70 13.84
N ARG A 40 -2.47 -18.35 14.44
CA ARG A 40 -2.11 -19.75 14.16
C ARG A 40 -3.27 -20.71 14.47
N GLN A 41 -4.01 -20.50 15.55
CA GLN A 41 -5.20 -21.29 15.88
C GLN A 41 -6.34 -21.14 14.87
N SER A 42 -6.38 -20.03 14.13
CA SER A 42 -7.39 -19.80 13.09
C SER A 42 -7.07 -20.52 11.76
N LEU A 43 -5.80 -20.86 11.50
CA LEU A 43 -5.35 -21.45 10.23
C LEU A 43 -6.03 -22.78 9.85
N PRO A 44 -6.32 -23.73 10.77
CA PRO A 44 -7.03 -24.96 10.41
C PRO A 44 -8.42 -24.72 9.81
N LYS A 45 -9.07 -23.59 10.16
CA LYS A 45 -10.35 -23.20 9.54
C LYS A 45 -10.16 -22.86 8.06
N LEU A 46 -9.03 -22.25 7.71
CA LEU A 46 -8.70 -21.87 6.34
C LEU A 46 -8.33 -23.07 5.46
N GLU A 47 -7.65 -24.09 6.01
CA GLU A 47 -7.34 -25.32 5.27
C GLU A 47 -8.59 -26.08 4.84
N ASN A 48 -9.57 -26.16 5.75
CA ASN A 48 -10.88 -26.74 5.44
C ASN A 48 -11.64 -25.94 4.37
N PHE A 49 -11.48 -24.62 4.33
CA PHE A 49 -12.01 -23.77 3.27
C PHE A 49 -11.32 -24.03 1.93
N LYS A 50 -9.99 -24.15 1.90
CA LYS A 50 -9.22 -24.46 0.69
C LYS A 50 -9.61 -25.81 0.07
N ASN A 51 -9.86 -26.81 0.90
CA ASN A 51 -10.25 -28.15 0.45
C ASN A 51 -11.71 -28.21 -0.06
N LYS A 52 -12.56 -27.27 0.38
CA LYS A 52 -13.97 -27.15 -0.05
C LYS A 52 -14.19 -26.18 -1.21
N ALA A 53 -13.26 -25.24 -1.42
CA ALA A 53 -13.30 -24.33 -2.55
C ALA A 53 -13.00 -25.12 -3.83
N ASN A 54 -14.05 -25.49 -4.57
CA ASN A 54 -13.91 -26.07 -5.89
C ASN A 54 -13.07 -25.10 -6.76
N LYS A 55 -11.91 -25.56 -7.22
CA LYS A 55 -11.10 -24.88 -8.24
C LYS A 55 -11.84 -24.94 -9.58
N SER A 56 -12.88 -24.14 -9.72
CA SER A 56 -13.33 -23.71 -11.04
C SER A 56 -12.22 -22.84 -11.61
N PRO A 57 -11.66 -23.14 -12.79
CA PRO A 57 -10.79 -22.21 -13.47
C PRO A 57 -11.68 -21.05 -13.94
N THR A 58 -11.74 -19.98 -13.15
CA THR A 58 -12.32 -18.73 -13.61
C THR A 58 -11.39 -18.18 -14.68
N ALA A 59 -11.81 -18.29 -15.94
CA ALA A 59 -11.09 -17.72 -17.09
C ALA A 59 -11.10 -16.17 -17.09
N LEU A 60 -11.63 -15.54 -16.04
CA LEU A 60 -11.85 -14.11 -15.91
C LEU A 60 -11.14 -13.58 -14.66
N PRO A 61 -10.66 -12.32 -14.70
CA PRO A 61 -10.04 -11.71 -13.54
C PRO A 61 -11.04 -11.63 -12.38
N TYR A 62 -10.55 -11.87 -11.16
CA TYR A 62 -11.35 -11.70 -9.94
C TYR A 62 -11.48 -10.20 -9.63
N VAL A 63 -12.69 -9.66 -9.77
CA VAL A 63 -12.95 -8.22 -9.61
C VAL A 63 -13.29 -7.90 -8.15
N ILE A 64 -12.54 -6.96 -7.56
CA ILE A 64 -12.74 -6.46 -6.19
C ILE A 64 -13.17 -4.99 -6.27
N PRO A 65 -14.43 -4.66 -5.92
CA PRO A 65 -14.85 -3.28 -5.70
C PRO A 65 -14.17 -2.70 -4.45
N VAL A 66 -13.60 -1.50 -4.57
CA VAL A 66 -12.85 -0.82 -3.51
C VAL A 66 -13.52 0.51 -3.14
N VAL A 67 -13.56 0.79 -1.85
CA VAL A 67 -13.90 2.10 -1.27
C VAL A 67 -12.71 2.58 -0.45
N PHE A 68 -12.30 3.82 -0.67
CA PHE A 68 -11.29 4.52 0.11
C PHE A 68 -11.98 5.46 1.10
N HIS A 69 -11.82 5.18 2.39
CA HIS A 69 -12.32 6.04 3.46
C HIS A 69 -11.27 7.12 3.75
N ILE A 70 -11.57 8.36 3.37
CA ILE A 70 -10.70 9.50 3.62
C ILE A 70 -11.20 10.23 4.87
N LEU A 71 -10.38 10.17 5.92
CA LEU A 71 -10.67 10.71 7.24
C LEU A 71 -9.79 11.94 7.45
N THR A 72 -10.37 13.09 7.75
CA THR A 72 -9.63 14.32 8.07
C THR A 72 -10.08 14.92 9.40
N ASP A 73 -9.28 15.86 9.93
CA ASP A 73 -9.51 16.55 11.21
C ASP A 73 -10.17 17.93 11.06
N GLY A 74 -10.71 18.24 9.89
CA GLY A 74 -11.31 19.53 9.54
C GLY A 74 -10.29 20.61 9.12
N ALA A 75 -8.99 20.40 9.34
CA ALA A 75 -7.92 21.35 9.01
C ALA A 75 -7.16 21.00 7.70
N ALA A 76 -7.56 19.90 7.04
CA ALA A 76 -6.92 19.44 5.81
C ALA A 76 -6.95 20.51 4.69
N SER A 77 -5.79 20.78 4.10
CA SER A 77 -5.62 21.75 3.00
C SER A 77 -5.94 21.19 1.62
N PHE A 78 -6.41 19.93 1.53
CA PHE A 78 -6.69 19.23 0.29
C PHE A 78 -8.19 18.96 0.13
N THR A 79 -8.63 18.93 -1.12
CA THR A 79 -10.03 18.72 -1.49
C THR A 79 -10.34 17.25 -1.81
N LYS A 80 -11.63 16.93 -1.90
CA LYS A 80 -12.13 15.65 -2.43
C LYS A 80 -11.58 15.35 -3.83
N ALA A 81 -11.44 16.38 -4.68
CA ALA A 81 -10.90 16.25 -6.03
C ALA A 81 -9.39 15.91 -6.02
N ASP A 82 -8.62 16.54 -5.12
CA ASP A 82 -7.20 16.25 -4.95
C ASP A 82 -6.97 14.80 -4.53
N MET A 83 -7.82 14.29 -3.63
CA MET A 83 -7.75 12.89 -3.19
C MET A 83 -8.18 11.90 -4.27
N LYS A 84 -9.17 12.25 -5.09
CA LYS A 84 -9.60 11.39 -6.20
C LYS A 84 -8.44 11.04 -7.14
N CYS A 85 -7.62 12.03 -7.50
CA CYS A 85 -6.44 11.81 -8.34
C CYS A 85 -5.44 10.83 -7.70
N ARG A 86 -5.18 10.98 -6.39
CA ARG A 86 -4.28 10.08 -5.66
C ARG A 86 -4.82 8.66 -5.53
N ILE A 87 -6.13 8.53 -5.34
CA ILE A 87 -6.80 7.23 -5.27
C ILE A 87 -6.72 6.52 -6.63
N ASP A 88 -6.91 7.25 -7.74
CA ASP A 88 -6.79 6.69 -9.09
C ASP A 88 -5.39 6.12 -9.35
N ASP A 89 -4.34 6.84 -8.94
CA ASP A 89 -2.96 6.38 -9.05
C ASP A 89 -2.70 5.14 -8.19
N ALA A 90 -3.14 5.16 -6.92
CA ALA A 90 -2.99 4.01 -6.02
C ALA A 90 -3.69 2.76 -6.57
N LEU A 91 -4.90 2.90 -7.10
CA LEU A 91 -5.66 1.81 -7.71
C LEU A 91 -4.97 1.29 -8.98
N GLN A 92 -4.41 2.19 -9.80
CA GLN A 92 -3.67 1.83 -11.01
C GLN A 92 -2.40 1.04 -10.67
N ILE A 93 -1.64 1.47 -9.67
CA ILE A 93 -0.42 0.78 -9.22
C ILE A 93 -0.77 -0.60 -8.68
N ALA A 94 -1.78 -0.71 -7.80
CA ALA A 94 -2.24 -2.00 -7.28
C ALA A 94 -2.64 -2.95 -8.42
N ASN A 95 -3.40 -2.47 -9.41
CA ASN A 95 -3.74 -3.28 -10.58
C ASN A 95 -2.50 -3.72 -11.38
N LYS A 96 -1.47 -2.87 -11.51
CA LYS A 96 -0.24 -3.26 -12.20
C LYS A 96 0.53 -4.34 -11.43
N ASP A 97 0.65 -4.20 -10.12
CA ASP A 97 1.39 -5.15 -9.27
C ASP A 97 0.73 -6.54 -9.30
N PHE A 98 -0.59 -6.59 -9.09
CA PHE A 98 -1.33 -7.85 -9.02
C PHE A 98 -1.44 -8.58 -10.37
N ASN A 99 -1.21 -7.87 -11.48
CA ASN A 99 -1.26 -8.44 -12.82
C ASN A 99 0.12 -8.58 -13.49
N GLY A 100 1.22 -8.33 -12.75
CA GLY A 100 2.58 -8.45 -13.29
C GLY A 100 2.90 -7.43 -14.40
N LEU A 101 2.24 -6.28 -14.38
CA LEU A 101 2.44 -5.18 -15.33
C LEU A 101 3.34 -4.07 -14.75
N PHE A 102 3.71 -4.18 -13.47
CA PHE A 102 4.66 -3.25 -12.87
C PHE A 102 6.07 -3.47 -13.46
N PRO A 103 6.84 -2.41 -13.77
CA PRO A 103 8.12 -2.53 -14.48
C PRO A 103 9.11 -3.54 -13.89
N GLY A 104 9.11 -3.72 -12.57
CA GLY A 104 9.99 -4.69 -11.87
C GLY A 104 9.68 -6.17 -12.14
N PHE A 105 8.49 -6.50 -12.64
CA PHE A 105 8.07 -7.89 -12.85
C PHE A 105 8.87 -8.57 -13.97
N LEU A 106 9.13 -7.85 -15.06
CA LEU A 106 9.87 -8.37 -16.21
C LEU A 106 11.39 -8.40 -15.96
N THR A 107 11.89 -7.52 -15.10
CA THR A 107 13.31 -7.39 -14.76
C THR A 107 13.72 -8.16 -13.50
N THR A 108 12.78 -8.91 -12.91
CA THR A 108 13.05 -9.79 -11.76
C THR A 108 14.16 -10.79 -12.10
N ASP A 109 15.07 -11.02 -11.16
CA ASP A 109 16.20 -11.95 -11.30
C ASP A 109 15.70 -13.34 -11.80
N PRO A 110 16.33 -13.92 -12.84
CA PRO A 110 15.88 -15.18 -13.44
C PRO A 110 15.74 -16.34 -12.45
N ARG A 111 16.46 -16.33 -11.33
CA ARG A 111 16.35 -17.34 -10.27
C ARG A 111 14.96 -17.42 -9.64
N PHE A 112 14.16 -16.34 -9.74
CA PHE A 112 12.80 -16.29 -9.22
C PHE A 112 11.73 -16.56 -10.28
N ASN A 113 12.10 -16.89 -11.53
CA ASN A 113 11.13 -17.14 -12.60
C ASN A 113 10.15 -18.28 -12.29
N SER A 114 10.55 -19.26 -11.47
CA SER A 114 9.69 -20.38 -11.07
C SER A 114 8.65 -20.02 -10.01
N VAL A 115 8.83 -18.91 -9.30
CA VAL A 115 7.95 -18.49 -8.19
C VAL A 115 7.24 -17.16 -8.45
N LYS A 116 7.75 -16.33 -9.37
CA LYS A 116 7.05 -15.11 -9.76
C LYS A 116 5.73 -15.47 -10.45
N SER A 117 4.67 -14.77 -10.10
CA SER A 117 3.34 -15.03 -10.62
C SER A 117 2.50 -13.75 -10.64
N LYS A 118 1.43 -13.78 -11.42
CA LYS A 118 0.35 -12.79 -11.38
C LYS A 118 -0.86 -13.40 -10.68
N MET A 119 -1.70 -12.56 -10.09
CA MET A 119 -2.88 -12.99 -9.34
C MET A 119 -4.18 -12.92 -10.16
N ASP A 120 -4.16 -12.24 -11.33
CA ASP A 120 -5.34 -12.00 -12.16
C ASP A 120 -6.51 -11.39 -11.35
N ILE A 121 -6.18 -10.39 -10.50
CA ILE A 121 -7.14 -9.64 -9.68
C ILE A 121 -7.27 -8.24 -10.27
N GLN A 122 -8.50 -7.74 -10.37
CA GLN A 122 -8.79 -6.38 -10.82
C GLN A 122 -9.49 -5.59 -9.71
N PHE A 123 -8.86 -4.51 -9.26
CA PHE A 123 -9.46 -3.57 -8.35
C PHE A 123 -10.20 -2.48 -9.14
N VAL A 124 -11.46 -2.25 -8.81
CA VAL A 124 -12.31 -1.23 -9.43
C VAL A 124 -12.94 -0.36 -8.35
N MET A 125 -13.24 0.90 -8.67
CA MET A 125 -13.97 1.76 -7.75
C MET A 125 -15.40 1.25 -7.55
N ALA A 126 -15.85 1.13 -6.31
CA ALA A 126 -17.25 0.87 -6.03
C ALA A 126 -18.11 2.05 -6.51
N THR A 127 -19.21 1.78 -7.21
CA THR A 127 -20.16 2.81 -7.66
C THR A 127 -21.42 2.85 -6.81
N VAL A 128 -21.63 1.83 -5.99
CA VAL A 128 -22.83 1.61 -5.17
C VAL A 128 -22.38 1.37 -3.73
N ASP A 129 -23.07 2.00 -2.78
CA ASP A 129 -22.81 1.85 -1.35
C ASP A 129 -23.48 0.59 -0.77
N PRO A 130 -23.22 0.23 0.51
CA PRO A 130 -23.83 -0.95 1.14
C PRO A 130 -25.35 -0.92 1.23
N THR A 131 -25.98 0.25 1.12
CA THR A 131 -27.44 0.43 1.14
C THR A 131 -28.06 0.33 -0.26
N GLY A 132 -27.24 0.21 -1.30
CA GLY A 132 -27.67 0.11 -2.69
C GLY A 132 -27.77 1.45 -3.42
N ASN A 133 -27.35 2.56 -2.81
CA ASN A 133 -27.39 3.88 -3.43
C ASN A 133 -26.14 4.15 -4.26
N LEU A 134 -26.29 4.95 -5.32
CA LEU A 134 -25.15 5.41 -6.11
C LEU A 134 -24.28 6.35 -5.28
N MET A 135 -22.98 6.08 -5.29
CA MET A 135 -21.99 6.96 -4.65
C MET A 135 -21.83 8.24 -5.47
N GLU A 136 -21.81 9.39 -4.79
CA GLU A 136 -21.55 10.70 -5.41
C GLU A 136 -20.17 10.73 -6.11
N THR A 137 -19.19 10.04 -5.53
CA THR A 137 -17.88 9.84 -6.14
C THR A 137 -17.51 8.36 -6.01
N PRO A 138 -17.38 7.63 -7.14
CA PRO A 138 -17.05 6.22 -7.09
C PRO A 138 -15.78 5.95 -6.28
N GLY A 139 -15.87 4.95 -5.40
CA GLY A 139 -14.77 4.43 -4.59
C GLY A 139 -14.24 5.40 -3.54
N LEU A 140 -14.92 6.52 -3.27
CA LEU A 140 -14.48 7.52 -2.30
C LEU A 140 -15.58 7.77 -1.28
N ASP A 141 -15.25 7.54 -0.02
CA ASP A 141 -16.06 7.89 1.14
C ASP A 141 -15.34 8.98 1.96
N TRP A 142 -15.99 10.13 2.12
CA TRP A 142 -15.35 11.37 2.59
C TRP A 142 -15.87 11.77 3.98
N HIS A 143 -14.97 11.78 4.97
CA HIS A 143 -15.26 12.16 6.35
C HIS A 143 -14.36 13.33 6.78
N PRO A 144 -14.77 14.58 6.49
CA PRO A 144 -13.92 15.75 6.71
C PRO A 144 -13.72 16.09 8.18
N GLU A 145 -14.67 15.70 9.03
CA GLU A 145 -14.72 16.01 10.47
C GLU A 145 -14.65 14.72 11.30
N ALA A 146 -13.81 13.77 10.88
CA ALA A 146 -13.64 12.52 11.61
C ALA A 146 -12.98 12.75 12.98
N HIS A 147 -12.33 13.91 13.18
CA HIS A 147 -11.58 14.29 14.38
C HIS A 147 -10.59 13.21 14.84
N ILE A 148 -10.02 12.49 13.87
CA ILE A 148 -9.02 11.46 14.12
C ILE A 148 -7.66 12.16 14.09
N ILE A 149 -6.96 12.14 15.22
CA ILE A 149 -5.53 12.44 15.26
C ILE A 149 -4.86 11.38 14.39
N ASP A 150 -4.19 11.78 13.30
CA ASP A 150 -3.55 10.91 12.32
C ASP A 150 -3.12 9.57 12.93
N GLY A 151 -3.82 8.48 12.57
CA GLY A 151 -3.63 7.16 13.16
C GLY A 151 -2.27 6.52 12.87
N TYR A 152 -1.39 7.24 12.18
CA TYR A 152 0.00 6.83 11.97
C TYR A 152 0.80 7.15 13.23
N ASN A 153 0.96 6.15 14.11
CA ASN A 153 1.98 6.20 15.14
C ASN A 153 3.33 5.82 14.51
N PRO A 154 4.27 6.77 14.28
CA PRO A 154 5.57 6.48 13.67
C PRO A 154 6.48 5.61 14.55
N ALA A 155 6.10 5.37 15.82
CA ALA A 155 6.84 4.54 16.76
C ALA A 155 6.49 3.05 16.68
N ILE A 156 5.54 2.64 15.80
CA ILE A 156 5.15 1.24 15.58
C ILE A 156 5.65 0.74 14.21
#